data_AF-Q9K2M1-F1
#
_entry.id   AF-Q9K2M1-F1
#
_cell.length_a   1.000
_cell.length_b   1.000
_cell.length_c   1.000
_cell.angle_alpha   90.00
_cell.angle_beta   90.00
_cell.angle_gamma   90.00
#
_symmetry.space_group_name_H-M   'P 1'
#
loop_
_entity.id
_entity.type
_entity.pdbx_description
1 polymer ?
#
loop_
_entity_poly.entity_id
_entity_poly.type
_entity_poly.pdbx_seq_one_letter_code
_entity_poly.pdbx_strand_id
1 'polypeptide(L)'
;MKVVYMGISHRKGISNKGLGKPYEMHKIHFATPIETIDTPNMSLSGRGLQEQTLDIDPLCLPQFDKVSPLSEVNVSVEPKPSNFTQTWVVGLTQ
;
A
#
# COMPACT_ATOMS: atom_id res chain seq x y z
N MET A 1 -10.66 1.94 4.33
CA MET A 1 -9.96 3.18 3.93
C MET A 1 -10.31 3.48 2.47
N LYS A 2 -10.77 4.70 2.16
CA LYS A 2 -11.09 5.10 0.77
C LYS A 2 -9.86 5.68 0.08
N VAL A 3 -9.51 5.20 -1.11
CA VAL A 3 -8.30 5.60 -1.84
C VAL A 3 -8.51 5.64 -3.35
N VAL A 4 -7.63 6.33 -4.08
CA VAL A 4 -7.56 6.24 -5.55
C VAL A 4 -6.61 5.11 -5.93
N TYR A 5 -7.13 4.00 -6.45
CA TYR A 5 -6.32 2.85 -6.84
C TYR A 5 -5.40 3.20 -8.01
N MET A 6 -4.12 2.84 -7.95
CA MET A 6 -3.16 3.07 -9.04
C MET A 6 -2.67 1.76 -9.67
N GLY A 7 -2.57 0.69 -8.90
CA GLY A 7 -2.13 -0.60 -9.39
C GLY A 7 -1.63 -1.53 -8.29
N ILE A 8 -1.14 -2.70 -8.69
CA ILE A 8 -0.47 -3.66 -7.82
C ILE A 8 0.87 -4.02 -8.43
N SER A 9 1.89 -4.12 -7.58
CA SER A 9 3.18 -4.68 -7.97
C SER A 9 3.49 -5.94 -7.18
N HIS A 10 4.16 -6.87 -7.85
CA HIS A 10 4.74 -8.06 -7.25
C HIS A 10 6.26 -8.00 -7.42
N ARG A 11 6.98 -8.04 -6.29
CA ARG A 11 8.43 -8.04 -6.25
C ARG A 11 8.95 -9.26 -5.51
N LYS A 12 9.82 -10.02 -6.16
CA LYS A 12 10.54 -11.14 -5.55
C LYS A 12 12.04 -11.03 -5.80
N GLY A 13 12.84 -11.62 -4.92
CA GLY A 13 14.29 -11.65 -5.08
C GLY A 13 15.03 -12.11 -3.83
N ILE A 14 16.31 -11.76 -3.75
CA ILE A 14 17.20 -12.09 -2.63
C ILE A 14 17.55 -10.81 -1.87
N SER A 15 17.44 -10.83 -0.54
CA SER A 15 17.71 -9.66 0.30
C SER A 15 19.22 -9.45 0.50
N ASN A 16 19.71 -8.29 0.05
CA ASN A 16 21.09 -7.85 0.33
C ASN A 16 21.30 -7.43 1.79
N LYS A 17 20.22 -7.15 2.54
CA LYS A 17 20.29 -6.64 3.93
C LYS A 17 20.16 -7.74 4.99
N GLY A 18 19.90 -9.00 4.60
CA GLY A 18 19.57 -10.08 5.53
C GLY A 18 20.08 -11.43 5.07
N LEU A 19 21.40 -11.60 5.01
CA LEU A 19 22.08 -12.88 4.76
C LEU A 19 21.61 -13.63 3.50
N GLY A 20 21.12 -12.93 2.47
CA GLY A 20 20.65 -13.57 1.24
C GLY A 20 19.33 -14.32 1.39
N LYS A 21 18.47 -13.96 2.35
CA LYS A 21 17.14 -14.57 2.46
C LYS A 21 16.27 -14.21 1.25
N PRO A 22 15.57 -15.18 0.63
CA PRO A 22 14.59 -14.90 -0.40
C PRO A 22 13.44 -14.07 0.18
N TYR A 23 12.89 -13.16 -0.62
CA TYR A 23 11.72 -12.39 -0.29
C TYR A 23 10.73 -12.39 -1.46
N GLU A 24 9.46 -12.29 -1.11
CA GLU A 24 8.35 -12.10 -2.03
C GLU A 24 7.39 -11.10 -1.38
N MET A 25 7.05 -10.03 -2.10
CA MET A 25 6.26 -8.92 -1.60
C MET A 25 5.24 -8.50 -2.66
N HIS A 26 4.00 -8.33 -2.22
CA HIS A 26 2.93 -7.75 -3.02
C HIS A 26 2.59 -6.39 -2.42
N LYS A 27 2.46 -5.38 -3.28
CA LYS A 27 2.11 -4.02 -2.87
C LYS A 27 0.97 -3.47 -3.69
N ILE A 28 0.04 -2.81 -3.01
CA ILE A 28 -0.94 -1.93 -3.65
C ILE A 28 -0.36 -0.52 -3.73
N HIS A 29 -0.52 0.10 -4.89
CA HIS A 29 -0.21 1.50 -5.14
C HIS A 29 -1.53 2.27 -5.16
N PHE A 30 -1.59 3.36 -4.41
CA PHE A 30 -2.77 4.21 -4.37
C PHE A 30 -2.39 5.66 -4.12
N ALA A 31 -3.29 6.56 -4.47
CA ALA A 31 -3.15 7.98 -4.22
C ALA A 31 -4.05 8.41 -3.05
N THR A 32 -3.49 9.23 -2.17
CA THR A 32 -4.22 9.93 -1.09
C THR A 32 -4.02 11.43 -1.21
N PRO A 33 -4.94 12.26 -0.67
CA PRO A 33 -4.71 13.70 -0.58
C PRO A 33 -3.39 14.00 0.12
N ILE A 34 -2.66 15.02 -0.36
CA ILE A 34 -1.49 15.53 0.34
C ILE A 34 -1.95 16.11 1.68
N GLU A 35 -1.46 15.52 2.77
CA GLU A 35 -1.67 16.04 4.12
C GLU A 35 -0.56 17.01 4.47
N THR A 36 -0.93 18.19 4.98
CA THR A 36 0.04 19.16 5.47
C THR A 36 0.66 18.62 6.76
N ILE A 37 1.98 18.52 6.79
CA ILE A 37 2.74 18.18 7.99
C ILE A 37 3.47 19.44 8.45
N ASP A 38 3.32 19.81 9.71
CA ASP A 38 4.09 20.89 10.30
C ASP A 38 4.55 20.46 11.69
N THR A 39 5.80 20.00 11.76
CA THR A 39 6.46 19.53 12.98
C THR A 39 7.83 20.21 13.09
N PRO A 40 8.44 20.29 14.28
CA PRO A 40 9.74 20.95 14.45
C PRO A 40 10.87 20.41 13.55
N ASN A 41 10.76 19.14 13.15
CA ASN A 41 11.79 18.45 12.37
C ASN A 41 11.41 18.26 10.88
N MET A 42 10.17 18.58 10.49
CA MET A 42 9.68 18.34 9.14
C MET A 42 8.45 19.20 8.83
N SER A 43 8.48 19.86 7.67
CA SER A 43 7.31 20.48 7.06
C SER A 43 7.03 19.88 5.68
N LEU A 44 5.75 19.65 5.38
CA LEU A 44 5.24 19.20 4.10
C LEU A 44 4.00 20.03 3.76
N SER A 45 3.99 20.65 2.59
CA SER A 45 2.81 21.35 2.07
C SER A 45 2.69 21.08 0.57
N GLY A 46 1.47 21.04 0.05
CA GLY A 46 1.22 20.73 -1.35
C GLY A 46 -0.27 20.73 -1.70
N ARG A 47 -0.58 20.47 -2.97
CA ARG A 47 -1.95 20.36 -3.49
C ARG A 47 -2.06 19.11 -4.37
N GLY A 48 -3.21 18.46 -4.35
CA GLY A 48 -3.47 17.26 -5.16
C GLY A 48 -3.26 15.98 -4.38
N LEU A 49 -2.72 14.95 -5.05
CA LEU A 49 -2.57 13.60 -4.53
C LEU A 49 -1.09 13.23 -4.40
N GLN A 50 -0.76 12.45 -3.36
CA GLN A 50 0.54 11.79 -3.20
C GLN A 50 0.38 10.29 -3.41
N GLU A 51 1.38 9.66 -4.06
CA GLU A 51 1.46 8.21 -4.12
C GLU A 51 1.80 7.64 -2.74
N GLN A 52 1.09 6.58 -2.37
CA GLN A 52 1.39 5.74 -1.22
C GLN A 52 1.38 4.27 -1.65
N THR A 53 2.13 3.46 -0.90
CA THR A 53 2.16 2.02 -1.08
C THR A 53 1.93 1.30 0.23
N LEU A 54 1.13 0.25 0.21
CA LEU A 54 0.98 -0.67 1.34
C LEU A 54 1.21 -2.10 0.87
N ASP A 55 1.65 -2.94 1.80
CA ASP A 55 1.65 -4.37 1.57
C ASP A 55 0.19 -4.85 1.40
N ILE A 56 -0.02 -5.87 0.57
CA ILE A 56 -1.32 -6.48 0.34
C ILE A 56 -1.22 -7.99 0.55
N ASP A 57 -2.26 -8.58 1.15
CA ASP A 57 -2.41 -10.02 1.27
C ASP A 57 -2.50 -10.65 -0.13
N PRO A 58 -1.58 -11.56 -0.51
CA PRO A 58 -1.65 -12.25 -1.80
C PRO A 58 -3.00 -12.93 -2.08
N LEU A 59 -3.74 -13.32 -1.03
CA LEU A 59 -5.04 -13.97 -1.17
C LEU A 59 -6.14 -13.05 -1.72
N CYS A 60 -5.99 -11.73 -1.57
CA CYS A 60 -7.00 -10.77 -2.03
C CYS A 60 -6.68 -10.13 -3.39
N LEU A 61 -5.53 -10.44 -4.01
CA LEU A 61 -5.15 -9.95 -5.35
C LEU A 61 -6.25 -10.13 -6.41
N PRO A 62 -6.95 -11.28 -6.50
CA PRO A 62 -7.97 -11.48 -7.53
C PRO A 62 -9.14 -10.48 -7.45
N GLN A 63 -9.36 -9.83 -6.31
CA GLN A 63 -10.39 -8.80 -6.15
C GLN A 63 -10.06 -7.53 -6.95
N PHE A 64 -8.76 -7.29 -7.23
CA PHE A 64 -8.28 -6.09 -7.91
C PHE A 64 -8.11 -6.27 -9.43
N ASP A 65 -8.24 -7.49 -9.96
CA ASP A 65 -8.06 -7.78 -11.40
C ASP A 65 -9.01 -6.97 -12.30
N LYS A 66 -10.19 -6.61 -11.78
CA LYS A 66 -11.22 -5.84 -12.51
C LYS A 66 -11.27 -4.37 -12.10
N VAL A 67 -10.43 -3.93 -11.18
CA VAL A 67 -10.40 -2.55 -10.73
C VAL A 67 -9.61 -1.73 -11.74
N SER A 68 -10.27 -0.77 -12.38
CA SER A 68 -9.59 0.15 -13.29
C SER A 68 -8.62 1.04 -12.52
N PRO A 69 -7.39 1.26 -13.03
CA PRO A 69 -6.50 2.28 -12.48
C PRO A 69 -7.19 3.65 -12.41
N LEU A 70 -6.81 4.43 -11.41
CA LEU A 70 -7.35 5.75 -11.06
C LEU A 70 -8.83 5.77 -10.63
N SER A 71 -9.42 4.61 -10.35
CA SER A 71 -10.76 4.53 -9.73
C SER A 71 -10.69 4.67 -8.22
N GLU A 72 -11.75 5.22 -7.63
CA GLU A 72 -11.92 5.23 -6.17
C GLU A 72 -12.37 3.86 -5.68
N VAL A 73 -11.67 3.33 -4.68
CA VAL A 73 -12.01 2.06 -4.04
C VAL A 73 -11.94 2.19 -2.53
N ASN A 74 -12.73 1.38 -1.83
CA ASN A 74 -12.61 1.20 -0.39
C ASN A 74 -11.83 -0.08 -0.12
N VAL A 75 -10.69 0.03 0.56
CA VAL A 75 -9.85 -1.11 0.95
C VAL A 75 -10.02 -1.42 2.44
N SER A 76 -10.02 -2.70 2.79
CA SER A 76 -9.88 -3.17 4.17
C SER A 76 -8.40 -3.22 4.55
N VAL A 77 -8.06 -2.74 5.75
CA VAL A 77 -6.70 -2.81 6.29
C VAL A 77 -6.73 -3.45 7.67
N GLU A 78 -5.76 -4.33 7.92
CA GLU A 78 -5.59 -5.02 9.19
C GLU A 78 -4.13 -4.98 9.64
N PRO A 79 -3.83 -5.21 10.93
CA PRO A 79 -2.46 -5.46 11.37
C PRO A 79 -1.88 -6.70 10.67
N LYS A 80 -0.63 -6.61 10.23
CA LYS A 80 0.03 -7.71 9.53
C LYS A 80 0.33 -8.84 10.54
N PRO A 81 -0.08 -10.09 10.30
CA PRO A 81 0.11 -11.19 11.26
C PRO A 81 1.57 -11.47 11.61
N SER A 82 2.49 -11.21 10.67
CA SER A 82 3.93 -11.38 10.88
C SER A 82 4.58 -10.22 11.62
N ASN A 83 3.92 -9.05 11.69
CA ASN A 83 4.41 -7.86 12.36
C ASN A 83 3.25 -6.89 12.66
N PHE A 84 2.72 -6.94 13.89
CA PHE A 84 1.59 -6.09 14.32
C PHE A 84 1.90 -4.59 14.33
N THR A 85 3.16 -4.17 14.18
CA THR A 85 3.50 -2.74 14.03
C THR A 85 3.25 -2.23 12.61
N GLN A 86 2.90 -3.11 11.66
CA GLN A 86 2.61 -2.78 10.28
C GLN A 86 1.16 -3.14 9.97
N THR A 87 0.55 -2.39 9.07
CA THR A 87 -0.75 -2.73 8.49
C THR A 87 -0.57 -3.16 7.03
N TRP A 88 -1.52 -3.96 6.55
CA TRP A 88 -1.58 -4.43 5.17
C TRP A 88 -3.03 -4.45 4.68
N VAL A 89 -3.21 -4.45 3.36
CA VAL A 89 -4.53 -4.55 2.73
C VAL A 89 -4.97 -6.00 2.68
N VAL A 90 -6.19 -6.29 3.14
CA VAL A 90 -6.77 -7.65 3.15
C VAL A 90 -7.97 -7.81 2.19
N GLY A 91 -8.27 -6.77 1.41
CA GLY A 91 -9.28 -6.84 0.35
C GLY A 91 -9.99 -5.52 0.08
N LEU A 92 -11.03 -5.59 -0.75
CA LEU A 92 -11.97 -4.50 -1.01
C LEU A 92 -13.16 -4.60 -0.05
N THR A 93 -13.62 -3.45 0.46
CA THR A 93 -14.89 -3.32 1.19
C THR A 93 -15.93 -2.76 0.25
N GLN A 94 -17.15 -3.34 0.26
CA GLN A 94 -18.31 -2.82 -0.48
C GLN A 94 -18.78 -1.49 0.09
#